data_AF-A0A5J4N8C3-F1
#
_entry.id   AF-A0A5J4N8C3-F1
#
_cell.length_a   1.000
_cell.length_b   1.000
_cell.length_c   1.000
_cell.angle_alpha   90.00
_cell.angle_beta   90.00
_cell.angle_gamma   90.00
#
_symmetry.space_group_name_H-M   'P 1'
#
loop_
_entity.id
_entity.type
_entity.pdbx_description
1 polymer ?
#
loop_
_entity_poly.entity_id
_entity_poly.type
_entity_poly.pdbx_seq_one_letter_code
_entity_poly.pdbx_strand_id
1 'polypeptide(L)'
;MAPDPRLWSPNEQVVITPKRNYSVHEMRQFFDYINYTDGYQIMEATKAGHDFFEGPTDVEEVYCVYGTQVATMEQLIYTSSSQDQIPQVVEGDGDGTVNLRSLEVCRRWRKVIPIPLPWSEHRAILKDNRLIELVRQVAGSF
;
A
#
# COMPACT_ATOMS: atom_id res chain seq x y z
N MET A 1 -2.24 -8.88 0.13
CA MET A 1 -1.97 -7.66 -0.64
C MET A 1 -0.46 -7.45 -0.59
N ALA A 2 0.23 -7.61 -1.72
CA ALA A 2 1.68 -7.42 -1.80
C ALA A 2 2.00 -6.15 -2.61
N PRO A 3 3.16 -5.51 -2.39
CA PRO A 3 3.58 -4.35 -3.18
C PRO A 3 3.58 -4.65 -4.69
N ASP A 4 3.05 -3.74 -5.50
CA ASP A 4 3.13 -3.83 -6.97
C ASP A 4 4.47 -3.27 -7.45
N PRO A 5 5.31 -4.04 -8.17
CA PRO A 5 6.65 -3.62 -8.61
C PRO A 5 6.66 -2.36 -9.47
N ARG A 6 5.53 -1.91 -10.02
CA ARG A 6 5.43 -0.64 -10.78
C ARG A 6 5.50 0.61 -9.89
N LEU A 7 5.40 0.49 -8.56
CA LEU A 7 5.50 1.61 -7.62
C LEU A 7 6.80 1.66 -6.82
N TRP A 8 7.63 0.61 -6.87
CA TRP A 8 8.92 0.55 -6.18
C TRP A 8 10.04 0.39 -7.19
N SER A 9 11.14 1.12 -6.98
CA SER A 9 12.31 0.99 -7.83
C SER A 9 12.93 -0.41 -7.70
N PRO A 10 13.45 -1.02 -8.77
CA PRO A 10 14.17 -2.30 -8.69
C PRO A 10 15.34 -2.30 -7.69
N ASN A 11 15.94 -1.14 -7.42
CA ASN A 11 17.05 -1.02 -6.48
C ASN A 11 16.61 -0.73 -5.04
N GLU A 12 15.32 -0.45 -4.83
CA GLU A 12 14.75 -0.14 -3.52
C GLU A 12 14.49 -1.43 -2.73
N GLN A 13 15.21 -1.58 -1.63
CA GLN A 13 15.10 -2.75 -0.76
C GLN A 13 13.96 -2.53 0.25
N VAL A 14 13.08 -3.52 0.40
CA VAL A 14 11.94 -3.47 1.34
C VAL A 14 12.08 -4.44 2.51
N VAL A 15 12.91 -5.49 2.36
CA VAL A 15 13.27 -6.39 3.46
C VAL A 15 14.77 -6.59 3.49
N ILE A 16 15.40 -6.23 4.60
CA ILE A 16 16.81 -6.43 4.88
C ILE A 16 16.94 -7.58 5.86
N THR A 17 17.79 -8.56 5.55
CA THR A 17 18.05 -9.72 6.42
C THR A 17 19.55 -9.93 6.58
N PRO A 18 20.02 -10.74 7.56
CA PRO A 18 21.46 -11.00 7.72
C PRO A 18 22.11 -11.68 6.51
N LYS A 19 21.32 -12.39 5.68
CA LYS A 19 21.84 -13.12 4.52
C LYS A 19 21.76 -12.32 3.22
N ARG A 20 20.66 -11.57 3.04
CA ARG A 20 20.33 -10.91 1.77
C ARG A 20 19.28 -9.81 1.97
N ASN A 21 19.33 -8.83 1.09
CA ASN A 21 18.31 -7.78 0.95
C ASN A 21 17.40 -8.10 -0.22
N TYR A 22 16.11 -7.79 -0.07
CA TYR A 22 15.08 -8.07 -1.06
C TYR A 22 14.34 -6.79 -1.44
N SER A 23 14.28 -6.52 -2.73
CA SER A 23 13.36 -5.56 -3.33
C SER A 23 11.98 -6.17 -3.61
N VAL A 24 10.99 -5.33 -3.95
CA VAL A 24 9.67 -5.80 -4.43
C VAL A 24 9.77 -6.65 -5.68
N HIS A 25 10.82 -6.47 -6.49
CA HIS A 25 11.08 -7.24 -7.71
C HIS A 25 11.64 -8.64 -7.40
N GLU A 26 12.04 -8.90 -6.15
CA GLU A 26 12.66 -10.14 -5.70
C GLU A 26 11.77 -10.93 -4.72
N MET A 27 10.46 -10.72 -4.78
CA MET A 27 9.50 -11.38 -3.88
C MET A 27 9.55 -12.91 -3.99
N ARG A 28 9.81 -13.47 -5.18
CA ARG A 28 9.98 -14.93 -5.31
C ARG A 28 11.10 -15.46 -4.43
N GLN A 29 12.27 -14.82 -4.48
CA GLN A 29 13.43 -15.19 -3.68
C GLN A 29 13.18 -14.96 -2.18
N PHE A 30 12.39 -13.94 -1.82
CA PHE A 30 11.98 -13.73 -0.44
C PHE A 30 11.08 -14.86 0.07
N PHE A 31 10.07 -15.27 -0.70
CA PHE A 31 9.20 -16.40 -0.35
C PHE A 31 9.96 -17.72 -0.24
N ASP A 32 10.95 -17.95 -1.11
CA ASP A 32 11.87 -19.10 -1.01
C ASP A 32 12.68 -19.03 0.31
N TYR A 33 13.18 -17.84 0.66
CA TYR A 33 13.98 -17.62 1.88
C TYR A 33 13.21 -17.92 3.17
N ILE A 34 11.93 -17.52 3.25
CA ILE A 34 11.08 -17.80 4.42
C ILE A 34 10.42 -19.19 4.36
N ASN A 35 10.77 -20.03 3.38
CA ASN A 35 10.22 -21.36 3.17
C ASN A 35 8.68 -21.37 3.05
N TYR A 36 8.13 -20.40 2.31
CA TYR A 36 6.69 -20.26 2.05
C TYR A 36 6.41 -20.01 0.56
N THR A 37 6.83 -20.96 -0.28
CA THR A 37 6.78 -20.84 -1.74
C THR A 37 5.34 -20.77 -2.28
N ASP A 38 4.37 -21.40 -1.62
CA ASP A 38 2.94 -21.27 -1.95
C ASP A 38 2.46 -19.82 -1.87
N GLY A 39 3.03 -19.03 -0.96
CA GLY A 39 2.72 -17.60 -0.82
C GLY A 39 3.03 -16.79 -2.08
N TYR A 40 4.11 -17.12 -2.78
CA TYR A 40 4.44 -16.48 -4.06
C TYR A 40 3.42 -16.84 -5.14
N GLN A 41 2.99 -18.10 -5.21
CA GLN A 41 1.98 -18.53 -6.18
C GLN A 41 0.64 -17.84 -5.93
N ILE A 42 0.22 -17.74 -4.66
CA ILE A 42 -0.99 -17.01 -4.26
C ILE A 42 -0.86 -15.54 -4.65
N MET A 43 0.27 -14.90 -4.35
CA MET A 43 0.51 -13.49 -4.71
C MET A 43 0.37 -13.25 -6.21
N GLU A 44 0.99 -14.07 -7.05
CA GLU A 44 0.92 -13.91 -8.50
C GLU A 44 -0.48 -14.20 -9.04
N ALA A 45 -1.16 -15.23 -8.52
CA ALA A 45 -2.53 -15.55 -8.90
C ALA A 45 -3.50 -14.39 -8.59
N THR A 46 -3.32 -13.66 -7.48
CA THR A 46 -4.19 -12.53 -7.12
C THR A 46 -4.04 -11.31 -8.04
N LYS A 47 -2.96 -11.23 -8.83
CA LYS A 47 -2.76 -10.17 -9.83
C LYS A 47 -3.33 -10.55 -11.20
N ALA A 48 -3.68 -11.82 -11.41
CA ALA A 48 -4.10 -12.30 -12.72
C ALA A 48 -5.45 -11.70 -13.11
N GLY A 49 -5.51 -11.12 -14.31
CA GLY A 49 -6.77 -10.67 -14.93
C GLY A 49 -7.30 -9.32 -14.45
N HIS A 50 -6.55 -8.58 -13.63
CA HIS A 50 -6.95 -7.24 -13.20
C HIS A 50 -5.75 -6.30 -13.11
N ASP A 51 -5.81 -5.16 -13.80
CA ASP A 51 -4.82 -4.11 -13.65
C ASP A 51 -5.36 -3.02 -12.71
N PHE A 52 -4.86 -3.00 -11.47
CA PHE A 52 -5.24 -2.04 -10.44
C PHE A 52 -4.83 -0.58 -10.75
N PHE A 53 -4.06 -0.35 -11.82
CA PHE A 53 -3.72 1.00 -12.30
C PHE A 53 -4.77 1.56 -13.26
N GLU A 54 -5.65 0.72 -13.79
CA GLU A 54 -6.76 1.13 -14.63
C GLU A 54 -7.98 1.44 -13.74
N GLY A 55 -8.48 2.67 -13.84
CA GLY A 55 -9.67 3.10 -13.10
C GLY A 55 -10.97 2.57 -13.72
N PRO A 56 -12.11 2.74 -13.03
CA PRO A 56 -13.41 2.38 -13.57
C PRO A 56 -13.73 3.17 -14.85
N THR A 57 -14.38 2.52 -15.83
CA THR A 57 -14.71 3.13 -17.13
C THR A 57 -16.16 3.62 -17.24
N ASP A 58 -17.02 3.11 -16.37
CA ASP A 58 -18.47 3.34 -16.30
C ASP A 58 -18.88 4.28 -15.16
N VAL A 59 -17.90 4.90 -14.48
CA VAL A 59 -18.12 5.86 -13.40
C VAL A 59 -17.79 7.27 -13.89
N GLU A 60 -18.72 8.20 -13.71
CA GLU A 60 -18.56 9.58 -14.18
C GLU A 60 -17.61 10.41 -13.30
N GLU A 61 -17.58 10.15 -11.99
CA GLU A 61 -16.76 10.87 -11.03
C GLU A 61 -16.31 9.93 -9.90
N VAL A 62 -15.00 9.88 -9.65
CA VAL A 62 -14.41 9.07 -8.59
C VAL A 62 -13.80 9.98 -7.53
N TYR A 63 -14.33 9.95 -6.31
CA TYR A 63 -13.70 10.56 -5.14
C TYR A 63 -12.68 9.59 -4.55
N CYS A 64 -11.39 9.86 -4.74
CA CYS A 64 -10.33 9.04 -4.18
C CYS A 64 -9.84 9.63 -2.86
N VAL A 65 -10.36 9.10 -1.74
CA VAL A 65 -10.06 9.60 -0.40
C VAL A 65 -9.01 8.71 0.26
N TYR A 66 -7.96 9.30 0.80
CA TYR A 66 -6.87 8.56 1.45
C TYR A 66 -6.17 9.36 2.54
N GLY A 67 -5.64 8.68 3.56
CA GLY A 67 -4.84 9.29 4.61
C GLY A 67 -3.43 9.68 4.14
N THR A 68 -2.86 10.73 4.72
CA THR A 68 -1.47 11.14 4.49
C THR A 68 -0.83 11.64 5.79
N GLN A 69 0.49 11.79 5.79
CA GLN A 69 1.31 12.29 6.91
C GLN A 69 1.25 11.42 8.16
N VAL A 70 0.91 10.14 8.02
CA VAL A 70 0.99 9.16 9.11
C VAL A 70 2.17 8.23 8.83
N ALA A 71 3.06 8.08 9.82
CA ALA A 71 4.24 7.25 9.70
C ALA A 71 3.86 5.81 9.31
N THR A 72 4.35 5.35 8.17
CA THR A 72 3.93 4.10 7.54
C THR A 72 5.15 3.26 7.16
N MET A 73 5.13 1.97 7.48
CA MET A 73 6.23 1.04 7.18
C MET A 73 6.61 1.03 5.69
N GLU A 74 7.87 1.33 5.37
CA GLU A 74 8.46 1.25 4.03
C GLU A 74 9.49 0.11 3.92
N GLN A 75 10.23 -0.16 5.01
CA GLN A 75 11.26 -1.19 5.03
C GLN A 75 11.34 -1.89 6.39
N LEU A 76 11.57 -3.20 6.34
CA LEU A 76 11.83 -4.05 7.50
C LEU A 76 13.29 -4.47 7.55
N ILE A 77 13.95 -4.26 8.70
CA ILE A 77 15.34 -4.62 8.91
C ILE A 77 15.47 -5.66 10.01
N TYR A 78 15.87 -6.88 9.61
CA TYR A 78 16.20 -7.99 10.50
C TYR A 78 17.72 -8.07 10.67
N THR A 79 18.18 -7.94 11.92
CA THR A 79 19.60 -8.02 12.28
C THR A 79 20.03 -9.44 12.71
N SER A 80 19.09 -10.36 12.89
CA SER A 80 19.31 -11.76 13.24
C SER A 80 18.35 -12.68 12.46
N SER A 81 18.60 -13.99 12.50
CA SER A 81 17.71 -15.00 11.90
C SER A 81 16.73 -15.60 12.91
N SER A 82 16.57 -14.99 14.09
CA SER A 82 15.61 -15.46 15.09
C SER A 82 14.19 -15.24 14.60
N GLN A 83 13.33 -16.25 14.74
CA GLN A 83 11.91 -16.14 14.37
C GLN A 83 11.14 -15.17 15.28
N ASP A 84 11.61 -14.97 16.51
CA ASP A 84 11.02 -14.06 17.49
C ASP A 84 11.54 -12.62 17.36
N GLN A 85 12.42 -12.35 16.39
CA GLN A 85 12.95 -11.01 16.22
C GLN A 85 11.86 -10.04 15.76
N ILE A 86 11.72 -8.95 16.51
CA ILE A 86 11.02 -7.75 16.04
C ILE A 86 11.97 -6.99 15.10
N PRO A 87 11.61 -6.78 13.83
CA PRO A 87 12.44 -6.01 12.91
C PRO A 87 12.46 -4.53 13.31
N GLN A 88 13.55 -3.84 12.99
CA GLN A 88 13.51 -2.39 12.93
C GLN A 88 12.67 -1.97 11.72
N VAL A 89 11.79 -1.00 11.93
CA VAL A 89 10.95 -0.42 10.87
C VAL A 89 11.55 0.91 10.43
N VAL A 90 11.68 1.10 9.12
CA VAL A 90 11.87 2.42 8.52
C VAL A 90 10.53 2.87 7.98
N GLU A 91 10.14 4.09 8.36
CA GLU A 91 8.83 4.65 8.03
C GLU A 91 8.97 5.72 6.94
N GLY A 92 7.95 5.80 6.11
CA GLY A 92 7.69 6.88 5.16
C GLY A 92 6.29 7.44 5.34
N ASP A 93 5.81 8.13 4.31
CA ASP A 93 4.49 8.74 4.30
C ASP A 93 3.39 7.74 3.89
N GLY A 94 2.21 7.86 4.49
CA GLY A 94 1.03 7.06 4.24
C GLY A 94 -0.08 7.32 5.26
N ASP A 95 -0.91 6.30 5.48
CA ASP A 95 -2.02 6.33 6.45
C ASP A 95 -1.75 5.48 7.71
N GLY A 96 -0.51 5.07 7.94
CA GLY A 96 -0.11 4.18 9.04
C GLY A 96 -0.14 2.70 8.68
N THR A 97 -0.69 2.33 7.52
CA THR A 97 -0.69 0.94 6.99
C THR A 97 -0.29 0.89 5.52
N VAL A 98 -0.81 1.78 4.69
CA VAL A 98 -0.64 1.80 3.24
C VAL A 98 0.24 2.99 2.85
N ASN A 99 1.32 2.72 2.12
CA ASN A 99 2.25 3.76 1.66
C ASN A 99 1.56 4.76 0.74
N LEU A 100 1.94 6.04 0.84
CA LEU A 100 1.38 7.12 0.03
C LEU A 100 1.43 6.79 -1.47
N ARG A 101 2.55 6.23 -1.96
CA ARG A 101 2.71 5.85 -3.36
C ARG A 101 1.64 4.88 -3.89
N SER A 102 1.09 4.02 -3.02
CA SER A 102 0.00 3.12 -3.34
C SER A 102 -1.35 3.83 -3.28
N LEU A 103 -1.56 4.64 -2.25
CA LEU A 103 -2.78 5.44 -2.08
C LEU A 103 -3.00 6.41 -3.25
N GLU A 104 -1.92 6.91 -3.86
CA GLU A 104 -1.97 7.88 -4.95
C GLU A 104 -2.13 7.27 -6.35
N VAL A 105 -2.20 5.94 -6.50
CA VAL A 105 -2.39 5.29 -7.81
C VAL A 105 -3.63 5.82 -8.53
N CYS A 106 -4.70 6.08 -7.77
CA CYS A 106 -5.96 6.58 -8.31
C CYS A 106 -5.82 7.91 -9.06
N ARG A 107 -4.79 8.72 -8.77
CA ARG A 107 -4.51 9.99 -9.47
C ARG A 107 -4.23 9.80 -10.96
N ARG A 108 -3.90 8.58 -11.38
CA ARG A 108 -3.68 8.21 -12.78
C ARG A 108 -4.97 7.89 -13.53
N TRP A 109 -6.07 7.68 -12.82
CA TRP A 109 -7.37 7.35 -13.41
C TRP A 109 -8.01 8.58 -14.06
N ARG A 110 -8.94 8.34 -14.99
CA ARG A 110 -9.74 9.40 -15.61
C ARG A 110 -10.82 9.86 -14.65
N LYS A 111 -11.11 11.17 -14.63
CA LYS A 111 -12.21 11.78 -13.85
C LYS A 111 -12.16 11.47 -12.35
N VAL A 112 -10.96 11.56 -11.77
CA VAL A 112 -10.72 11.36 -10.33
C VAL A 112 -10.56 12.70 -9.61
N ILE A 113 -11.15 12.80 -8.42
CA ILE A 113 -10.95 13.88 -7.47
C ILE A 113 -10.17 13.30 -6.28
N PRO A 114 -8.85 13.52 -6.20
CA PRO A 114 -8.06 13.06 -5.06
C PRO A 114 -8.30 13.94 -3.84
N ILE A 115 -8.59 13.30 -2.70
CA ILE A 115 -8.89 13.95 -1.42
C ILE A 115 -7.94 13.37 -0.37
N PRO A 116 -6.71 13.90 -0.28
CA PRO A 116 -5.81 13.55 0.81
C PRO A 116 -6.35 14.10 2.13
N LEU A 117 -6.35 13.27 3.17
CA LEU A 117 -6.73 13.61 4.52
C LEU A 117 -5.50 13.53 5.43
N PRO A 118 -4.75 14.64 5.61
CA PRO A 118 -3.61 14.67 6.51
C PRO A 118 -3.99 14.19 7.90
N TRP A 119 -3.14 13.34 8.49
CA TRP A 119 -3.26 12.74 9.82
C TRP A 119 -4.42 11.75 10.00
N SER A 120 -5.06 11.35 8.90
CA SER A 120 -6.10 10.31 8.95
C SER A 120 -5.46 8.93 8.88
N GLU A 121 -5.53 8.18 9.99
CA GLU A 121 -4.99 6.81 10.05
C GLU A 121 -5.93 5.81 9.37
N HIS A 122 -5.37 4.74 8.82
CA HIS A 122 -6.00 3.72 8.00
C HIS A 122 -7.37 3.25 8.49
N ARG A 123 -7.52 2.99 9.80
CA ARG A 123 -8.80 2.58 10.40
C ARG A 123 -9.59 3.78 10.92
N ALA A 124 -8.91 4.80 11.42
CA ALA A 124 -9.54 6.01 11.94
C ALA A 124 -10.23 6.85 10.86
N ILE A 125 -9.86 6.69 9.59
CA ILE A 125 -10.42 7.44 8.45
C ILE A 125 -11.94 7.32 8.36
N LEU A 126 -12.51 6.17 8.73
CA LEU A 126 -13.97 5.96 8.76
C LEU A 126 -14.70 6.82 9.81
N LYS A 127 -13.97 7.37 10.78
CA LYS A 127 -14.47 8.29 11.80
C LYS A 127 -14.01 9.73 11.56
N ASP A 128 -13.28 10.00 10.48
CA ASP A 128 -12.81 11.33 10.15
C ASP A 128 -13.99 12.21 9.73
N ASN A 129 -14.21 13.32 10.44
CA ASN A 129 -15.31 14.23 10.14
C ASN A 129 -15.25 14.75 8.69
N ARG A 130 -14.06 14.93 8.12
CA ARG A 130 -13.89 15.39 6.72
C ARG A 130 -14.42 14.34 5.74
N LEU A 131 -14.19 13.05 5.99
CA LEU A 131 -14.77 11.98 5.18
C LEU A 131 -16.29 11.94 5.35
N ILE A 132 -16.79 12.01 6.59
CA ILE A 132 -18.23 11.97 6.88
C ILE A 132 -18.96 13.14 6.20
N GLU A 133 -18.40 14.34 6.27
CA GLU A 133 -18.92 15.54 5.60
C GLU A 133 -18.93 15.40 4.08
N LEU A 134 -17.83 14.91 3.48
CA LEU A 134 -17.76 14.63 2.05
C LEU A 134 -18.86 13.63 1.63
N VAL A 135 -19.02 12.53 2.37
CA VAL A 135 -20.03 11.52 2.05
C VAL A 135 -21.44 12.11 2.14
N ARG A 136 -21.74 12.93 3.15
CA ARG A 136 -23.03 13.64 3.28
C ARG A 136 -23.30 14.56 2.08
N GLN A 137 -22.28 15.33 1.68
CA GLN A 137 -22.36 16.23 0.53
C GLN A 137 -22.66 15.47 -0.77
N VAL A 138 -21.91 14.40 -1.04
CA VAL A 138 -22.05 13.59 -2.27
C VAL A 138 -23.37 12.81 -2.27
N ALA A 139 -23.81 12.29 -1.12
CA ALA A 139 -25.07 11.55 -1.00
C ALA A 139 -26.32 12.44 -0.95
N GLY A 140 -26.17 13.77 -1.00
CA GLY A 140 -27.29 14.72 -0.94
C GLY A 140 -28.05 14.71 0.39
N SER A 141 -27.42 14.24 1.47
CA SER A 141 -28.01 14.18 2.81
C SER A 141 -27.58 15.41 3.60
N PHE A 142 -28.45 16.42 3.63
CA PHE A 142 -28.30 17.65 4.42
C PHE A 142 -28.58 17.41 5.91
#